data_AF-A0A2G5VQ19-F1
#
_entry.id   AF-A0A2G5VQ19-F1
#
_cell.length_a   1.000
_cell.length_b   1.000
_cell.length_c   1.000
_cell.angle_alpha   90.00
_cell.angle_beta   90.00
_cell.angle_gamma   90.00
#
_symmetry.space_group_name_H-M   'P 1'
#
loop_
_entity.id
_entity.type
_entity.pdbx_description
1 polymer ?
#
loop_
_entity_poly.entity_id
_entity_poly.type
_entity_poly.pdbx_seq_one_letter_code
_entity_poly.pdbx_strand_id
1 'polypeptide(L)'
;MAKTRTTVPQNTNVETRADIKKKVQMLGNEYATSIKAHEKASEKVKSLQKQEQKFEKKIQRLEALHQMHQKRKIQKPKPALQKRIQEKQEGLKKIQKRLKKALKVEESTKDEMEEAEAFWKFEAMCSGEAYQENGQWKWRE
;
A
#
# COMPACT_ATOMS: atom_id res chain seq x y z
N MET A 1 -66.31 -11.88 -13.03
CA MET A 1 -64.95 -11.34 -13.26
C MET A 1 -64.19 -11.42 -11.94
N ALA A 2 -63.21 -12.33 -11.84
CA ALA A 2 -62.44 -12.54 -10.61
C ALA A 2 -61.34 -11.47 -10.49
N LYS A 3 -61.33 -10.74 -9.36
CA LYS A 3 -60.25 -9.81 -9.02
C LYS A 3 -59.14 -10.59 -8.31
N THR A 4 -58.05 -10.86 -9.02
CA THR A 4 -56.81 -11.38 -8.42
C THR A 4 -56.11 -10.23 -7.69
N ARG A 5 -56.14 -10.28 -6.35
CA ARG A 5 -55.30 -9.44 -5.49
C ARG A 5 -53.90 -10.05 -5.49
N THR A 6 -52.99 -9.42 -6.22
CA THR A 6 -51.56 -9.73 -6.16
C THR A 6 -50.98 -9.04 -4.94
N THR A 7 -50.85 -9.77 -3.82
CA THR A 7 -50.06 -9.31 -2.66
C THR A 7 -48.59 -9.50 -3.00
N VAL A 8 -47.92 -8.41 -3.39
CA VAL A 8 -46.46 -8.36 -3.44
C VAL A 8 -45.96 -8.41 -2.00
N PRO A 9 -45.11 -9.38 -1.61
CA PRO A 9 -44.50 -9.37 -0.29
C PRO A 9 -43.61 -8.12 -0.18
N GLN A 10 -43.98 -7.17 0.68
CA GLN A 10 -43.07 -6.15 1.14
C GLN A 10 -41.97 -6.86 1.94
N ASN A 11 -40.74 -6.86 1.40
CA ASN A 11 -39.57 -7.17 2.21
C ASN A 11 -39.49 -6.15 3.34
N THR A 12 -39.87 -6.56 4.54
CA THR A 12 -39.96 -5.74 5.76
C THR A 12 -38.68 -5.79 6.59
N ASN A 13 -37.51 -5.90 5.97
CA ASN A 13 -36.25 -5.56 6.63
C ASN A 13 -35.90 -4.11 6.29
N VAL A 14 -36.66 -3.18 6.86
CA VAL A 14 -36.29 -1.77 6.86
C VAL A 14 -35.18 -1.62 7.90
N GLU A 15 -33.93 -1.44 7.45
CA GLU A 15 -32.81 -1.15 8.34
C GLU A 15 -33.18 0.07 9.20
N THR A 16 -33.01 -0.04 10.52
CA THR A 16 -33.28 1.10 11.40
C THR A 16 -32.17 2.14 11.24
N ARG A 17 -32.46 3.40 11.60
CA ARG A 17 -31.46 4.48 11.64
C ARG A 17 -30.20 4.07 12.43
N ALA A 18 -30.38 3.31 13.52
CA ALA A 18 -29.29 2.80 14.33
C ALA A 18 -28.44 1.74 13.61
N ASP A 19 -29.05 0.88 12.80
CA ASP A 19 -28.36 -0.13 12.00
C ASP A 19 -27.51 0.52 10.90
N ILE A 20 -28.08 1.51 10.23
CA ILE A 20 -27.40 2.32 9.21
C ILE A 20 -26.20 3.04 9.83
N LYS A 21 -26.38 3.70 10.98
CA LYS A 21 -25.29 4.38 11.69
C LYS A 21 -24.16 3.42 12.08
N LYS A 22 -24.49 2.23 12.58
CA LYS A 22 -23.49 1.18 12.87
C LYS A 22 -22.76 0.75 11.62
N LYS A 23 -23.45 0.56 10.50
CA LYS A 23 -22.86 0.18 9.22
C LYS A 23 -21.84 1.21 8.72
N VAL A 24 -22.22 2.49 8.70
CA VAL A 24 -21.29 3.57 8.30
C VAL A 24 -20.10 3.67 9.25
N GLN A 25 -20.29 3.45 10.56
CA GLN A 25 -19.18 3.41 11.51
C GLN A 25 -18.24 2.23 11.28
N MET A 26 -18.76 1.03 10.98
CA MET A 26 -17.94 -0.14 10.65
C MET A 26 -17.11 0.12 9.38
N LEU A 27 -17.74 0.63 8.32
CA LEU A 27 -17.03 1.01 7.08
C LEU A 27 -15.96 2.07 7.31
N GLY A 28 -16.22 3.05 8.19
CA GLY A 28 -15.21 4.05 8.57
C GLY A 28 -14.03 3.44 9.31
N ASN A 29 -14.26 2.45 10.17
CA ASN A 29 -13.19 1.71 10.85
C ASN A 29 -12.38 0.83 9.88
N GLU A 30 -13.04 0.23 8.89
CA GLU A 30 -12.39 -0.52 7.81
C GLU A 30 -11.49 0.40 7.00
N TYR A 31 -12.00 1.56 6.57
CA TYR A 31 -11.20 2.57 5.88
C TYR A 31 -9.97 3.01 6.70
N ALA A 32 -10.16 3.31 7.99
CA ALA A 32 -9.06 3.67 8.88
C ALA A 32 -8.01 2.55 9.04
N THR A 33 -8.43 1.28 8.93
CA THR A 33 -7.54 0.12 8.95
C THR A 33 -6.76 0.01 7.65
N SER A 34 -7.41 0.24 6.50
CA SER A 34 -6.77 0.24 5.19
C SER A 34 -5.74 1.37 5.05
N ILE A 35 -5.99 2.57 5.60
CA ILE A 35 -4.99 3.65 5.68
C ILE A 35 -3.72 3.16 6.38
N LYS A 36 -3.84 2.56 7.58
CA LYS A 36 -2.69 2.07 8.33
C LYS A 36 -1.93 0.97 7.58
N ALA A 37 -2.65 0.11 6.87
CA ALA A 37 -2.05 -0.94 6.04
C ALA A 37 -1.21 -0.32 4.90
N HIS A 38 -1.77 0.66 4.20
CA HIS A 38 -1.10 1.39 3.13
C HIS A 38 0.13 2.16 3.65
N GLU A 39 0.01 2.88 4.76
CA GLU A 39 1.14 3.59 5.39
C GLU A 39 2.30 2.64 5.69
N LYS A 40 2.00 1.48 6.30
CA LYS A 40 2.99 0.45 6.62
C LYS A 40 3.64 -0.12 5.35
N ALA A 41 2.87 -0.33 4.29
CA ALA A 41 3.40 -0.79 3.00
C ALA A 41 4.33 0.27 2.38
N SER A 42 3.94 1.55 2.43
CA SER A 42 4.73 2.65 1.90
C SER A 42 6.04 2.86 2.68
N GLU A 43 6.00 2.77 4.02
CA GLU A 43 7.21 2.78 4.83
C GLU A 43 8.17 1.65 4.47
N LYS A 44 7.63 0.46 4.18
CA LYS A 44 8.43 -0.68 3.76
C LYS A 44 9.14 -0.40 2.44
N VAL A 45 8.44 0.17 1.46
CA VAL A 45 9.03 0.57 0.17
C VAL A 45 10.14 1.59 0.37
N LYS A 46 9.89 2.66 1.14
CA LYS A 46 10.89 3.68 1.49
C LYS A 46 12.13 3.07 2.14
N SER A 47 11.95 2.11 3.05
CA SER A 47 13.06 1.42 3.72
C SER A 47 13.94 0.63 2.75
N LEU A 48 13.30 -0.05 1.78
CA LEU A 48 13.99 -0.87 0.78
C LEU A 48 14.72 -0.01 -0.25
N GLN A 49 14.13 1.10 -0.71
CA GLN A 49 14.80 2.07 -1.58
C GLN A 49 16.05 2.66 -0.93
N LYS A 50 15.97 3.03 0.36
CA LYS A 50 17.15 3.49 1.13
C LYS A 50 18.23 2.41 1.21
N GLN A 51 17.83 1.14 1.34
CA GLN A 51 18.77 0.02 1.37
C GLN A 51 19.44 -0.19 0.01
N GLU A 52 18.66 -0.13 -1.07
CA GLU A 52 19.13 -0.25 -2.46
C GLU A 52 20.21 0.80 -2.76
N GLN A 53 19.92 2.08 -2.52
CA GLN A 53 20.88 3.17 -2.72
C GLN A 53 22.18 2.98 -1.91
N LYS A 54 22.08 2.46 -0.68
CA LYS A 54 23.27 2.15 0.14
C LYS A 54 24.11 1.03 -0.48
N PHE A 55 23.49 0.05 -1.11
CA PHE A 55 24.19 -1.03 -1.79
C PHE A 55 24.84 -0.53 -3.09
N GLU A 56 24.11 0.23 -3.91
CA GLU A 56 24.65 0.83 -5.14
C GLU A 56 25.88 1.69 -4.85
N LYS A 57 25.81 2.61 -3.88
CA LYS A 57 26.96 3.43 -3.47
C LYS A 57 28.16 2.59 -3.00
N LYS A 58 27.91 1.47 -2.32
CA LYS A 58 28.98 0.56 -1.87
C LYS A 58 29.61 -0.18 -3.05
N ILE A 59 28.80 -0.64 -4.01
CA ILE A 59 29.27 -1.31 -5.22
C ILE A 59 30.13 -0.34 -6.04
N GLN A 60 29.64 0.87 -6.31
CA GLN A 60 30.39 1.90 -7.02
C GLN A 60 31.75 2.20 -6.38
N ARG A 61 31.81 2.31 -5.04
CA ARG A 61 33.09 2.51 -4.32
C ARG A 61 34.03 1.33 -4.50
N LEU A 62 33.53 0.09 -4.41
CA LEU A 62 34.36 -1.11 -4.59
C LEU A 62 34.85 -1.25 -6.03
N GLU A 63 34.03 -0.92 -7.02
CA GLU A 63 34.38 -0.91 -8.44
C GLU A 63 35.45 0.15 -8.73
N ALA A 64 35.31 1.36 -8.19
CA ALA A 64 36.32 2.41 -8.32
C ALA A 64 37.68 1.97 -7.72
N LEU A 65 37.66 1.38 -6.52
CA LEU A 65 38.87 0.82 -5.90
C LEU A 65 39.47 -0.29 -6.75
N HIS A 66 38.65 -1.20 -7.28
CA HIS A 66 39.10 -2.28 -8.15
C HIS A 66 39.80 -1.74 -9.40
N GLN A 67 39.20 -0.74 -10.08
CA GLN A 67 39.78 -0.09 -11.26
C GLN A 67 41.11 0.62 -10.95
N MET A 68 41.22 1.32 -9.81
CA MET A 68 42.48 1.97 -9.39
C MET A 68 43.60 0.95 -9.19
N HIS A 69 43.28 -0.21 -8.58
CA HIS A 69 44.24 -1.28 -8.39
C HIS A 69 44.68 -1.92 -9.72
N GLN A 70 43.81 -2.01 -10.72
CA GLN A 70 44.17 -2.51 -12.04
C GLN A 70 45.03 -1.53 -12.86
N LYS A 71 44.80 -0.22 -12.76
CA LYS A 71 45.57 0.80 -13.49
C LYS A 71 47.04 0.87 -13.08
N ARG A 72 47.35 0.54 -11.83
CA ARG A 72 48.74 0.35 -11.38
C ARG A 72 49.20 -1.01 -11.92
N LYS A 73 49.88 -1.02 -13.08
CA LYS A 73 50.42 -2.20 -13.81
C LYS A 73 51.30 -3.19 -13.00
N ILE A 74 51.39 -3.02 -11.68
CA ILE A 74 52.32 -3.67 -10.76
C ILE A 74 51.61 -4.72 -9.88
N GLN A 75 50.27 -4.75 -9.78
CA GLN A 75 49.54 -5.70 -8.92
C GLN A 75 48.54 -6.56 -9.69
N LYS A 76 48.60 -7.88 -9.49
CA LYS A 76 47.58 -8.82 -9.97
C LYS A 76 46.20 -8.40 -9.45
N PRO A 77 45.12 -8.60 -10.23
CA PRO A 77 43.76 -8.39 -9.75
C PRO A 77 43.56 -9.14 -8.43
N LYS A 78 43.10 -8.45 -7.37
CA LYS A 78 42.85 -9.11 -6.08
C LYS A 78 41.53 -9.88 -6.16
N PRO A 79 41.53 -11.23 -6.24
CA PRO A 79 40.30 -12.01 -6.37
C PRO A 79 39.33 -11.78 -5.21
N ALA A 80 39.86 -11.44 -4.02
CA ALA A 80 39.07 -11.08 -2.85
C ALA A 80 38.19 -9.82 -3.06
N LEU A 81 38.65 -8.81 -3.81
CA LEU A 81 37.85 -7.61 -4.11
C LEU A 81 36.73 -7.93 -5.10
N GLN A 82 37.03 -8.73 -6.12
CA GLN A 82 36.04 -9.16 -7.12
C GLN A 82 34.93 -10.00 -6.48
N LYS A 83 35.29 -10.95 -5.60
CA LYS A 83 34.33 -11.74 -4.83
C LYS A 83 33.41 -10.85 -3.98
N ARG A 84 33.97 -9.83 -3.30
CA ARG A 84 33.17 -8.86 -2.53
C ARG A 84 32.21 -8.04 -3.39
N ILE A 85 32.62 -7.63 -4.58
CA ILE A 85 31.74 -6.90 -5.53
C ILE A 85 30.57 -7.81 -5.92
N GLN A 86 30.86 -9.06 -6.30
CA GLN A 86 29.84 -10.04 -6.67
C GLN A 86 28.84 -10.31 -5.54
N GLU A 87 29.33 -10.53 -4.31
CA GLU A 87 28.47 -10.70 -3.13
C GLU A 87 27.54 -9.49 -2.91
N LYS A 88 28.02 -8.26 -3.13
CA LYS A 88 27.20 -7.05 -3.01
C LYS A 88 26.19 -6.93 -4.14
N GLN A 89 26.56 -7.28 -5.37
CA GLN A 89 25.65 -7.30 -6.52
C GLN A 89 24.52 -8.33 -6.33
N GLU A 90 24.83 -9.51 -5.79
CA GLU A 90 23.80 -10.51 -5.41
C GLU A 90 22.88 -9.99 -4.31
N GLY A 91 23.44 -9.30 -3.31
CA GLY A 91 22.66 -8.61 -2.29
C GLY A 91 21.71 -7.56 -2.87
N LEU A 92 22.18 -6.76 -3.84
CA LEU A 92 21.37 -5.77 -4.54
C LEU A 92 20.21 -6.41 -5.30
N LYS A 93 20.46 -7.50 -6.05
CA LYS A 93 19.40 -8.26 -6.73
C LYS A 93 18.33 -8.78 -5.77
N LYS A 94 18.73 -9.25 -4.58
CA LYS A 94 17.78 -9.68 -3.54
C LYS A 94 16.93 -8.52 -3.02
N ILE A 95 17.51 -7.35 -2.82
CA ILE A 95 16.78 -6.14 -2.41
C ILE A 95 15.81 -5.70 -3.50
N GLN A 96 16.23 -5.64 -4.76
CA GLN A 96 15.39 -5.30 -5.90
C GLN A 96 14.18 -6.23 -6.04
N LYS A 97 14.39 -7.54 -5.87
CA LYS A 97 13.28 -8.51 -5.86
C LYS A 97 12.30 -8.25 -4.71
N ARG A 98 12.79 -7.88 -3.54
CA ARG A 98 11.94 -7.51 -2.39
C ARG A 98 11.22 -6.18 -2.63
N LEU A 99 11.89 -5.20 -3.24
CA LEU A 99 11.30 -3.91 -3.57
C LEU A 99 10.15 -4.06 -4.56
N LYS A 100 10.34 -4.84 -5.64
CA LYS A 100 9.26 -5.14 -6.60
C LYS A 100 8.05 -5.78 -5.94
N LYS A 101 8.27 -6.68 -4.97
CA LYS A 101 7.17 -7.28 -4.19
C LYS A 101 6.50 -6.26 -3.27
N ALA A 102 7.27 -5.41 -2.61
CA ALA A 102 6.74 -4.38 -1.71
C ALA A 102 5.93 -3.33 -2.46
N LEU A 103 6.36 -2.91 -3.65
CA LEU A 103 5.62 -1.99 -4.52
C LEU A 103 4.26 -2.55 -4.92
N LYS A 104 4.20 -3.84 -5.29
CA LYS A 104 2.91 -4.50 -5.58
C LYS A 104 1.98 -4.50 -4.36
N VAL A 105 2.52 -4.75 -3.18
CA VAL A 105 1.73 -4.71 -1.94
C VAL A 105 1.26 -3.28 -1.65
N GLU A 106 2.12 -2.27 -1.78
CA GLU A 106 1.76 -0.86 -1.59
C GLU A 106 0.61 -0.46 -2.54
N GLU A 107 0.71 -0.84 -3.81
CA GLU A 107 -0.34 -0.63 -4.82
C GLU A 107 -1.64 -1.33 -4.44
N SER A 108 -1.61 -2.62 -4.09
CA SER A 108 -2.82 -3.34 -3.66
C SER A 108 -3.47 -2.72 -2.42
N THR A 109 -2.67 -2.36 -1.41
CA THR A 109 -3.20 -1.70 -0.20
C THR A 109 -3.73 -0.29 -0.47
N LYS A 110 -3.24 0.37 -1.52
CA LYS A 110 -3.75 1.68 -1.94
C LYS A 110 -5.12 1.52 -2.59
N ASP A 111 -5.26 0.54 -3.48
CA ASP A 111 -6.55 0.22 -4.11
C ASP A 111 -7.60 -0.16 -3.05
N GLU A 112 -7.23 -1.02 -2.08
CA GLU A 112 -8.10 -1.39 -0.95
C GLU A 112 -8.49 -0.19 -0.08
N MET A 113 -7.56 0.75 0.12
CA MET A 113 -7.81 1.99 0.87
C MET A 113 -8.77 2.90 0.11
N GLU A 114 -8.58 3.09 -1.20
CA GLU A 114 -9.45 3.92 -2.05
C GLU A 114 -10.85 3.31 -2.18
N GLU A 115 -10.94 1.99 -2.30
CA GLU A 115 -12.22 1.27 -2.35
C GLU A 115 -12.98 1.39 -1.01
N ALA A 116 -12.30 1.14 0.11
CA ALA A 116 -12.90 1.30 1.45
C ALA A 116 -13.36 2.75 1.70
N GLU A 117 -12.59 3.74 1.23
CA GLU A 117 -13.00 5.14 1.30
C GLU A 117 -14.26 5.40 0.46
N ALA A 118 -14.30 4.89 -0.77
CA ALA A 118 -15.42 5.09 -1.68
C ALA A 118 -16.70 4.46 -1.12
N PHE A 119 -16.64 3.22 -0.60
CA PHE A 119 -17.78 2.57 0.03
C PHE A 119 -18.25 3.32 1.27
N TRP A 120 -17.33 3.71 2.14
CA TRP A 120 -17.67 4.46 3.34
C TRP A 120 -18.36 5.78 2.99
N LYS A 121 -17.78 6.58 2.07
CA LYS A 121 -18.38 7.84 1.61
C LYS A 121 -19.74 7.64 0.96
N PHE A 122 -19.87 6.63 0.10
CA PHE A 122 -21.13 6.32 -0.58
C PHE A 122 -22.25 6.00 0.43
N GLU A 123 -21.99 5.07 1.35
CA GLU A 123 -22.97 4.67 2.37
C GLU A 123 -23.34 5.85 3.29
N ALA A 124 -22.35 6.66 3.66
CA ALA A 124 -22.52 7.85 4.48
C ALA A 124 -23.38 8.94 3.79
N MET A 125 -23.23 9.12 2.48
CA MET A 125 -24.04 10.05 1.69
C MET A 125 -25.46 9.54 1.46
N CYS A 126 -25.61 8.28 1.07
CA CYS A 126 -26.92 7.69 0.75
C CYS A 126 -27.82 7.54 1.98
N SER A 127 -27.25 7.36 3.16
CA SER A 127 -27.98 7.30 4.42
C SER A 127 -28.51 8.66 4.91
N GLY A 128 -27.97 9.77 4.41
CA GLY A 128 -28.25 11.11 4.94
C GLY A 128 -27.67 11.36 6.34
N GLU A 129 -26.99 10.38 6.94
CA GLU A 129 -26.38 10.45 8.27
C GLU A 129 -25.09 11.26 8.29
N ALA A 130 -24.45 11.48 7.14
CA ALA A 130 -23.26 12.32 7.07
C ALA A 130 -23.33 13.30 5.88
N TYR A 131 -22.67 14.43 6.05
CA TYR A 131 -22.52 15.44 5.02
C TYR A 131 -21.11 16.00 5.05
N GLN A 132 -20.67 16.52 3.90
CA GLN A 132 -19.38 17.18 3.79
C GLN A 132 -19.56 18.68 4.02
N GLU A 133 -18.79 19.25 4.96
CA GLU A 133 -18.75 20.68 5.24
C GLU A 133 -17.28 21.12 5.32
N ASN A 134 -16.88 22.09 4.51
CA ASN A 134 -15.50 22.59 4.43
C ASN A 134 -14.45 21.48 4.18
N GLY A 135 -14.80 20.46 3.39
CA GLY A 135 -13.93 19.33 3.08
C GLY A 135 -13.85 18.27 4.19
N GLN A 136 -14.48 18.49 5.36
CA GLN A 136 -14.55 17.53 6.46
C GLN A 136 -15.91 16.84 6.49
N TRP A 137 -15.92 15.54 6.82
CA TRP A 137 -17.15 14.79 7.01
C TRP A 137 -17.70 15.04 8.41
N LYS A 138 -18.99 15.42 8.48
CA LYS A 138 -19.73 15.59 9.73
C LYS A 138 -20.92 14.65 9.75
N TRP A 139 -21.24 14.17 10.95
CA TRP A 139 -22.43 13.38 11.21
C TRP A 139 -23.63 14.30 11.46
N ARG A 140 -24.81 13.96 10.94
CA ARG A 140 -26.06 14.56 11.38
C ARG A 140 -26.48 13.91 12.69
N GLU A 141 -26.70 14.72 13.72
CA GLU A 141 -27.29 14.26 14.98
C GLU A 141 -28.75 13.81 14.81
#